data_AF-A0AAX3X3F1-F1
#
_entry.id   AF-A0AAX3X3F1-F1
#
_cell.length_a   1.000
_cell.length_b   1.000
_cell.length_c   1.000
_cell.angle_alpha   90.00
_cell.angle_beta   90.00
_cell.angle_gamma   90.00
#
_symmetry.space_group_name_H-M   'P 1'
#
loop_
_entity.id
_entity.type
_entity.pdbx_description
1 polymer ?
#
loop_
_entity_poly.entity_id
_entity_poly.type
_entity_poly.pdbx_seq_one_letter_code
_entity_poly.pdbx_strand_id
1 'polypeptide(L)'
;MTRNKQRPFDFTLSLIGGKWKMKIMYELSSETILRYGELKRKIPAITHKMLSSQLSELEKSGIIHRKEYPQIPPKVEYSLTQKGESLMPILEEMCKWGVTNQI
;
A
#
# COMPACT_ATOMS: atom_id res chain seq x y z
N MET A 1 -23.32 -18.12 17.72
CA MET A 1 -22.73 -17.04 16.89
C MET A 1 -21.23 -17.27 16.81
N THR A 2 -20.79 -18.11 15.89
CA THR A 2 -19.39 -18.50 15.73
C THR A 2 -18.58 -17.34 15.18
N ARG A 3 -17.72 -16.75 16.01
CA ARG A 3 -16.70 -15.77 15.64
C ARG A 3 -15.83 -16.43 14.56
N ASN A 4 -16.01 -16.05 13.29
CA ASN A 4 -15.24 -16.59 12.18
C ASN A 4 -13.76 -16.20 12.40
N LYS A 5 -12.97 -17.14 12.91
CA LYS A 5 -11.56 -16.94 13.27
C LYS A 5 -10.75 -17.03 11.98
N GLN A 6 -10.69 -15.93 11.22
CA GLN A 6 -9.85 -15.83 10.05
C GLN A 6 -8.41 -16.18 10.44
N ARG A 7 -7.77 -17.08 9.68
CA ARG A 7 -6.38 -17.48 9.98
C ARG A 7 -5.47 -16.26 9.83
N PRO A 8 -4.43 -16.09 10.68
CA PRO A 8 -3.54 -14.93 10.60
C PRO A 8 -2.94 -14.69 9.21
N PHE A 9 -2.65 -15.77 8.49
CA PHE A 9 -2.19 -15.72 7.10
C PHE A 9 -3.25 -15.11 6.17
N ASP A 10 -4.48 -15.61 6.20
CA ASP A 10 -5.58 -15.12 5.36
C ASP A 10 -5.92 -13.66 5.69
N PHE A 11 -5.81 -13.27 6.96
CA PHE A 11 -5.98 -11.89 7.39
C PHE A 11 -4.92 -10.98 6.76
N THR A 12 -3.65 -11.35 6.89
CA THR A 12 -2.55 -10.60 6.27
C THR A 12 -2.73 -10.50 4.76
N LEU A 13 -3.05 -11.63 4.10
CA LEU A 13 -3.29 -11.66 2.66
C LEU A 13 -4.48 -10.79 2.23
N SER A 14 -5.54 -10.68 3.03
CA SER A 14 -6.65 -9.76 2.73
C SER A 14 -6.26 -8.28 2.81
N LEU A 15 -5.25 -7.94 3.62
CA LEU A 15 -4.77 -6.57 3.78
C LEU A 15 -3.86 -6.15 2.64
N ILE A 16 -2.85 -6.97 2.31
CA ILE A 16 -1.78 -6.61 1.37
C ILE A 16 -1.84 -7.34 0.03
N GLY A 17 -2.65 -8.39 -0.08
CA GLY A 17 -2.77 -9.17 -1.31
C GLY A 17 -3.36 -8.39 -2.48
N GLY A 18 -3.22 -8.97 -3.67
CA GLY A 18 -3.67 -8.38 -4.93
C GLY A 18 -2.57 -7.68 -5.71
N LYS A 19 -2.91 -7.21 -6.90
CA LYS A 19 -1.92 -6.73 -7.90
C LYS A 19 -1.22 -5.43 -7.51
N TRP A 20 -1.87 -4.58 -6.71
CA TRP A 20 -1.48 -3.17 -6.57
C TRP A 20 -1.06 -2.75 -5.17
N LYS A 21 -1.62 -3.34 -4.11
CA LYS A 21 -1.38 -2.90 -2.72
C LYS A 21 0.09 -2.95 -2.34
N MET A 22 0.76 -4.08 -2.59
CA MET A 22 2.20 -4.22 -2.32
C MET A 22 3.05 -3.24 -3.14
N LYS A 23 2.68 -2.96 -4.39
CA LYS A 23 3.40 -1.96 -5.21
C LYS A 23 3.26 -0.55 -4.62
N ILE A 24 2.04 -0.15 -4.22
CA ILE A 24 1.81 1.14 -3.57
C ILE A 24 2.61 1.25 -2.27
N MET A 25 2.59 0.20 -1.45
CA MET A 25 3.36 0.16 -0.20
C MET A 25 4.86 0.27 -0.44
N TYR A 26 5.38 -0.40 -1.47
CA TYR A 26 6.79 -0.32 -1.86
C TYR A 26 7.19 1.10 -2.31
N GLU A 27 6.38 1.77 -3.11
CA GLU A 27 6.67 3.17 -3.48
C GLU A 27 6.66 4.10 -2.25
N LEU A 28 5.72 3.90 -1.32
CA LEU A 28 5.63 4.67 -0.08
C LEU A 28 6.67 4.31 0.98
N SER A 29 7.35 3.16 0.85
CA SER A 29 8.48 2.83 1.72
C SER A 29 9.78 3.42 1.22
N SER A 30 9.92 3.54 -0.11
CA SER A 30 11.07 4.20 -0.74
C SER A 30 11.07 5.72 -0.55
N GLU A 31 9.89 6.31 -0.35
CA GLU A 31 9.67 7.74 -0.26
C GLU A 31 8.73 8.00 0.92
N THR A 32 9.15 8.76 1.94
CA THR A 32 8.38 8.94 3.17
C THR A 32 6.96 9.48 2.92
N ILE A 33 6.78 10.32 1.89
CA ILE A 33 5.50 10.96 1.56
C ILE A 33 5.38 11.12 0.04
N LEU A 34 4.24 10.71 -0.53
CA LEU A 34 3.94 10.89 -1.97
C LEU A 34 2.55 11.48 -2.20
N ARG A 35 2.41 12.26 -3.28
CA ARG A 35 1.10 12.73 -3.78
C ARG A 35 0.51 11.72 -4.77
N TYR A 36 -0.81 11.83 -5.00
CA TYR A 36 -1.53 10.95 -5.93
C TYR A 36 -0.90 10.87 -7.33
N GLY A 37 -0.53 12.03 -7.91
CA GLY A 37 0.09 12.08 -9.23
C GLY A 37 1.46 11.40 -9.29
N GLU A 38 2.22 11.46 -8.20
CA GLU A 38 3.54 10.82 -8.09
C GLU A 38 3.40 9.30 -8.01
N LEU A 39 2.47 8.81 -7.18
CA LEU A 39 2.10 7.38 -7.15
C LEU A 39 1.64 6.88 -8.51
N LYS A 40 0.79 7.65 -9.21
CA LYS A 40 0.30 7.29 -10.55
C LYS A 40 1.43 7.21 -11.58
N ARG A 41 2.44 8.09 -11.47
CA ARG A 41 3.62 8.13 -12.35
C ARG A 41 4.58 6.98 -12.06
N LYS A 42 4.82 6.67 -10.78
CA LYS A 42 5.65 5.53 -10.34
C LYS A 42 5.02 4.18 -10.70
N ILE A 43 3.69 4.11 -10.78
CA ILE A 43 2.94 2.90 -11.16
C ILE A 43 2.18 3.14 -12.48
N PRO A 44 2.85 3.23 -13.64
CA PRO A 44 2.20 3.65 -14.89
C PRO A 44 1.04 2.74 -15.31
N ALA A 45 1.14 1.43 -15.03
CA ALA A 45 0.13 0.43 -15.41
C ALA A 45 -1.17 0.47 -14.58
N ILE A 46 -1.21 1.14 -13.43
CA ILE A 46 -2.44 1.24 -12.62
C ILE A 46 -3.37 2.30 -13.23
N THR A 47 -4.66 2.02 -13.38
CA THR A 47 -5.62 3.03 -13.81
C THR A 47 -5.97 3.99 -12.67
N HIS A 48 -6.46 5.19 -12.99
CA HIS A 48 -6.89 6.16 -11.97
C HIS A 48 -7.95 5.60 -11.02
N LYS A 49 -8.95 4.91 -11.58
CA LYS A 49 -10.02 4.25 -10.81
C LYS A 49 -9.44 3.23 -9.84
N MET A 50 -8.51 2.40 -10.32
CA MET A 50 -7.90 1.36 -9.50
C MET A 50 -7.02 1.97 -8.41
N LEU A 51 -6.17 2.96 -8.73
CA LEU A 51 -5.34 3.63 -7.73
C LEU A 51 -6.18 4.25 -6.62
N SER A 52 -7.27 4.95 -6.98
CA SER A 52 -8.19 5.53 -6.00
C SER A 52 -8.81 4.45 -5.08
N SER A 53 -9.31 3.35 -5.66
CA SER A 53 -9.86 2.22 -4.88
C SER A 53 -8.84 1.64 -3.92
N GLN A 54 -7.62 1.36 -4.41
CA GLN A 54 -6.58 0.71 -3.63
C GLN A 54 -6.06 1.62 -2.50
N LEU A 55 -5.91 2.93 -2.75
CA LEU A 55 -5.57 3.89 -1.69
C LEU A 55 -6.68 3.95 -0.62
N SER A 56 -7.95 3.99 -1.02
CA SER A 56 -9.07 3.98 -0.07
C SER A 56 -9.11 2.69 0.77
N GLU A 57 -8.85 1.52 0.18
CA GLU A 57 -8.78 0.25 0.90
C GLU A 57 -7.59 0.19 1.87
N LEU A 58 -6.42 0.67 1.46
CA LEU A 58 -5.23 0.72 2.30
C LEU A 58 -5.40 1.71 3.47
N GLU A 59 -6.07 2.84 3.23
CA GLU A 59 -6.40 3.82 4.26
C GLU A 59 -7.38 3.22 5.29
N LYS A 60 -8.48 2.60 4.81
CA LYS A 60 -9.48 1.94 5.67
C LYS A 60 -8.90 0.81 6.52
N SER A 61 -7.87 0.13 6.02
CA SER A 61 -7.18 -0.93 6.75
C SER A 61 -6.08 -0.43 7.69
N GLY A 62 -5.84 0.89 7.71
CA GLY A 62 -4.85 1.56 8.54
C GLY A 62 -3.41 1.29 8.09
N ILE A 63 -3.19 0.93 6.83
CA ILE A 63 -1.86 0.68 6.27
C ILE A 63 -1.21 1.97 5.79
N ILE A 64 -2.01 2.88 5.22
CA ILE A 64 -1.54 4.21 4.79
C ILE A 64 -2.28 5.30 5.55
N HIS A 65 -1.59 6.42 5.75
CA HIS A 65 -2.18 7.67 6.21
C HIS A 65 -2.41 8.58 5.01
N ARG A 66 -3.62 9.13 4.91
CA ARG A 66 -3.97 10.15 3.92
C ARG A 66 -4.12 11.49 4.63
N LYS A 67 -3.37 12.48 4.19
CA LYS A 67 -3.40 13.83 4.75
C LYS A 67 -3.84 14.84 3.71
N GLU A 68 -4.96 15.49 3.97
CA GLU A 68 -5.43 16.64 3.18
C GLU A 68 -4.88 17.94 3.75
N TYR A 69 -4.48 18.84 2.87
CA TYR A 69 -4.08 20.20 3.22
C TYR A 69 -5.07 21.18 2.59
N PRO A 70 -5.82 21.93 3.39
CA PRO A 70 -6.74 22.96 2.91
C PRO A 70 -5.94 24.19 2.47
N GLN A 71 -5.39 24.12 1.26
CA GLN A 71 -4.65 25.19 0.61
C GLN A 71 -5.08 25.30 -0.86
N ILE A 72 -4.70 26.38 -1.54
CA ILE A 72 -4.93 26.55 -2.97
C ILE A 72 -3.58 26.42 -3.71
N PRO A 73 -3.44 25.47 -4.65
CA PRO A 73 -4.38 24.39 -4.98
C PRO A 73 -4.43 23.31 -3.88
N PRO A 74 -5.56 22.56 -3.74
CA PRO A 74 -5.69 21.49 -2.77
C PRO A 74 -4.56 20.47 -2.91
N LYS A 75 -4.02 20.03 -1.76
CA LYS A 75 -2.91 19.08 -1.72
C LYS A 75 -3.29 17.88 -0.86
N VAL A 76 -3.00 16.70 -1.38
CA VAL A 76 -3.21 15.42 -0.67
C VAL A 76 -1.91 14.64 -0.71
N GLU A 77 -1.51 14.16 0.45
CA GLU A 77 -0.32 13.33 0.65
C GLU A 77 -0.71 11.97 1.23
N TYR A 78 0.11 10.98 0.89
CA TYR A 78 0.00 9.61 1.35
C TYR A 78 1.35 9.20 1.94
N SER A 79 1.32 8.51 3.08
CA SER A 79 2.47 7.90 3.73
C SER A 79 2.08 6.55 4.31
N LEU A 80 3.05 5.70 4.64
CA LEU A 80 2.78 4.53 5.48
C LEU A 80 2.38 4.97 6.90
N THR A 81 1.56 4.18 7.56
CA THR A 81 1.40 4.25 9.02
C THR A 81 2.45 3.36 9.68
N GLN A 82 2.58 3.42 11.02
CA GLN A 82 3.41 2.46 11.76
C GLN A 82 3.01 0.99 11.50
N LYS A 83 1.72 0.72 11.30
CA LYS A 83 1.22 -0.61 10.92
C LYS A 83 1.58 -0.98 9.47
N GLY A 84 1.63 0.01 8.58
CA GLY A 84 2.11 -0.19 7.21
C GLY A 84 3.61 -0.47 7.17
N GLU A 85 4.39 0.28 7.93
CA GLU A 85 5.85 0.10 8.06
C GLU A 85 6.22 -1.28 8.64
N SER A 86 5.44 -1.80 9.59
CA SER A 86 5.69 -3.13 10.15
C SER A 86 5.53 -4.29 9.15
N LEU A 87 4.98 -4.03 7.95
CA LEU A 87 4.89 -4.99 6.86
C LEU A 87 6.10 -4.95 5.91
N MET A 88 7.01 -3.98 6.06
CA MET A 88 8.19 -3.86 5.18
C MET A 88 9.12 -5.07 5.21
N PRO A 89 9.42 -5.68 6.38
CA PRO A 89 10.23 -6.89 6.40
C PRO A 89 9.65 -8.03 5.55
N ILE A 90 8.32 -8.13 5.44
CA ILE A 90 7.66 -9.13 4.59
C ILE A 90 7.91 -8.82 3.11
N LEU A 91 7.77 -7.57 2.70
CA LEU A 91 8.04 -7.15 1.31
C LEU A 91 9.51 -7.36 0.94
N GLU A 92 10.44 -7.09 1.87
CA GLU A 92 11.87 -7.35 1.68
C GLU A 92 12.16 -8.83 1.48
N GLU A 93 11.58 -9.72 2.27
CA GLU A 93 11.73 -11.17 2.09
C GLU A 93 11.15 -11.64 0.74
N MET A 94 10.04 -11.04 0.29
CA MET A 94 9.52 -11.31 -1.07
C MET A 94 10.50 -10.87 -2.16
N CYS A 95 11.13 -9.70 -2.00
CA CYS A 95 12.17 -9.22 -2.92
C CYS A 95 13.38 -10.16 -2.94
N LYS A 96 13.88 -10.58 -1.78
CA LYS A 96 15.00 -11.54 -1.66
C LYS A 96 14.69 -12.86 -2.34
N TRP A 97 13.49 -13.41 -2.11
CA TRP A 97 13.05 -14.63 -2.78
C TRP A 97 13.03 -14.45 -4.30
N GLY A 98 12.54 -13.31 -4.78
CA GLY A 98 12.52 -12.97 -6.20
C GLY A 98 13.93 -12.92 -6.81
N VAL A 99 14.92 -12.33 -6.14
CA VAL A 99 16.32 -12.31 -6.62
C VAL A 99 16.89 -13.73 -6.73
N THR A 100 16.60 -14.60 -5.76
CA THR A 100 17.12 -15.98 -5.73
C THR A 100 16.46 -16.90 -6.77
N ASN A 101 15.25 -16.59 -7.25
CA ASN A 101 14.44 -17.48 -8.08
C ASN A 101 14.00 -16.86 -9.43
N GLN A 102 14.56 -15.71 -9.82
CA GLN A 102 14.39 -15.17 -11.17
C GLN A 102 15.17 -16.04 -12.16
N ILE A 103 14.45 -16.81 -12.98
CA ILE A 103 14.99 -17.59 -14.10
C ILE A 103 15.22 -16.66 -15.30
#